data_AF-A0A1K2HY00-F1
#
_entry.id   AF-A0A1K2HY00-F1
#
_cell.length_a   1.000
_cell.length_b   1.000
_cell.length_c   1.000
_cell.angle_alpha   90.00
_cell.angle_beta   90.00
_cell.angle_gamma   90.00
#
_symmetry.space_group_name_H-M   'P 1'
#
loop_
_entity.id
_entity.type
_entity.pdbx_description
1 polymer ?
#
loop_
_entity_poly.entity_id
_entity_poly.type
_entity_poly.pdbx_seq_one_letter_code
_entity_poly.pdbx_strand_id
1 'polypeptide(L)'
;MAETLMPEAMARAGLAVRGGLAARLKAGTRIGHERLDQRIMAGRPFADRERYGRFLAVQADVLGRASPLYHRADLGLLLPGLAGRDRLDLLEHDLADLGRVRDEAVPLKADMPLPEALGWLYVTEGSTLGAAVLLKAARVLKLSEIFGARHLAGPPQGRGAAWKAFVEALDSVPLSAAEEQRAIAAALRAFAYAHERVEAHF
;
A
#
# COMPACT_ATOMS: atom_id res chain seq x y z
N MET A 1 33.87 -15.04 48.85
CA MET A 1 33.35 -13.71 49.20
C MET A 1 33.58 -12.81 48.01
N ALA A 2 32.51 -12.14 47.54
CA ALA A 2 32.41 -11.00 46.60
C ALA A 2 32.98 -11.19 45.18
N GLU A 3 32.16 -11.32 44.13
CA GLU A 3 31.38 -10.26 43.43
C GLU A 3 32.26 -9.35 42.55
N THR A 4 31.92 -8.83 41.36
CA THR A 4 30.88 -8.99 40.32
C THR A 4 31.33 -8.00 39.21
N LEU A 5 30.84 -8.21 37.98
CA LEU A 5 30.50 -7.19 36.95
C LEU A 5 31.43 -7.04 35.74
N MET A 6 30.78 -7.15 34.57
CA MET A 6 31.17 -6.74 33.20
C MET A 6 31.78 -7.86 32.33
N PRO A 7 30.93 -8.67 31.65
CA PRO A 7 30.37 -8.17 30.38
C PRO A 7 28.88 -8.44 30.14
N GLU A 8 28.04 -8.57 31.18
CA GLU A 8 26.58 -8.59 31.01
C GLU A 8 25.99 -7.24 30.52
N ALA A 9 26.76 -6.15 30.58
CA ALA A 9 26.33 -4.83 30.10
C ALA A 9 26.21 -4.73 28.57
N MET A 10 26.82 -5.63 27.79
CA MET A 10 26.62 -5.68 26.34
C MET A 10 25.43 -6.56 25.92
N ALA A 11 24.84 -7.33 26.84
CA ALA A 11 23.66 -8.18 26.58
C ALA A 11 22.33 -7.47 26.89
N ARG A 12 22.34 -6.22 27.36
CA ARG A 12 21.13 -5.47 27.78
C ARG A 12 20.89 -4.14 27.08
N ALA A 13 21.63 -3.84 26.00
CA ALA A 13 21.34 -2.71 25.14
C ALA A 13 20.78 -3.20 23.79
N GLY A 14 19.46 -3.36 23.74
CA GLY A 14 18.74 -3.48 22.46
C GLY A 14 18.05 -4.81 22.18
N LEU A 15 17.33 -5.37 23.16
CA LEU A 15 16.12 -6.16 22.88
C LEU A 15 15.05 -5.24 22.24
N ALA A 16 15.33 -4.75 21.03
CA ALA A 16 14.39 -3.99 20.23
C ALA A 16 13.46 -4.98 19.53
N VAL A 17 12.24 -5.10 20.08
CA VAL A 17 11.00 -5.66 19.52
C VAL A 17 11.20 -6.54 18.26
N ARG A 18 11.04 -7.87 18.45
CA ARG A 18 11.05 -8.89 17.39
C ARG A 18 9.99 -8.58 16.31
N GLY A 19 10.44 -8.01 15.18
CA GLY A 19 9.67 -7.81 13.96
C GLY A 19 10.42 -6.86 13.00
N GLY A 20 10.39 -7.15 11.70
CA GLY A 20 10.94 -6.26 10.66
C GLY A 20 10.11 -4.98 10.46
N LEU A 21 10.56 -4.10 9.56
CA LEU A 21 9.88 -2.86 9.21
C LEU A 21 8.39 -3.07 8.89
N ALA A 22 8.04 -4.13 8.15
CA ALA A 22 6.66 -4.48 7.82
C ALA A 22 5.78 -4.72 9.06
N ALA A 23 6.32 -5.37 10.10
CA ALA A 23 5.60 -5.60 11.34
C ALA A 23 5.32 -4.28 12.08
N ARG A 24 6.31 -3.36 12.09
CA ARG A 24 6.19 -2.03 12.69
C ARG A 24 5.20 -1.16 11.92
N LEU A 25 5.25 -1.18 10.59
CA LEU A 25 4.28 -0.51 9.73
C LEU A 25 2.86 -1.02 9.98
N LYS A 26 2.66 -2.35 9.99
CA LYS A 26 1.36 -2.96 10.30
C LYS A 26 0.80 -2.50 11.66
N ALA A 27 1.64 -2.49 12.69
CA ALA A 27 1.23 -2.04 14.02
C ALA A 27 0.90 -0.54 14.02
N GLY A 28 1.76 0.28 13.43
CA GLY A 28 1.62 1.74 13.37
C GLY A 28 0.43 2.22 12.56
N THR A 29 0.03 1.48 11.52
CA THR A 29 -1.06 1.89 10.61
C THR A 29 -2.39 1.18 10.85
N ARG A 30 -2.48 0.30 11.86
CA ARG A 30 -3.69 -0.53 12.11
C ARG A 30 -4.98 0.30 12.16
N ILE A 31 -5.00 1.36 12.96
CA ILE A 31 -6.18 2.22 13.14
C ILE A 31 -6.54 2.94 11.83
N GLY A 32 -5.53 3.42 11.09
CA GLY A 32 -5.74 4.07 9.79
C GLY A 32 -6.37 3.14 8.77
N HIS A 33 -5.89 1.89 8.71
CA HIS A 33 -6.45 0.84 7.87
C HIS A 33 -7.91 0.51 8.25
N GLU A 34 -8.18 0.24 9.53
CA GLU A 34 -9.53 -0.11 10.00
C GLU A 34 -10.55 1.00 9.70
N ARG A 35 -10.18 2.27 9.91
CA ARG A 35 -11.04 3.42 9.58
C ARG A 35 -11.31 3.55 8.08
N LEU A 36 -10.27 3.42 7.26
CA LEU A 36 -10.39 3.51 5.81
C LEU A 36 -11.32 2.40 5.26
N ASP A 37 -11.14 1.17 5.70
CA ASP A 37 -11.97 0.03 5.27
C ASP A 37 -13.45 0.25 5.63
N GLN A 38 -13.73 0.63 6.89
CA GLN A 38 -15.09 0.94 7.33
C GLN A 38 -15.73 2.04 6.48
N ARG A 39 -14.98 3.11 6.20
CA ARG A 39 -15.49 4.26 5.44
C ARG A 39 -15.74 3.93 3.97
N ILE A 40 -14.87 3.15 3.34
CA ILE A 40 -15.08 2.63 1.99
C ILE A 40 -16.35 1.78 1.95
N MET A 41 -16.51 0.84 2.87
CA MET A 41 -17.68 -0.06 2.88
C MET A 41 -18.99 0.69 3.18
N ALA A 42 -18.96 1.73 4.01
CA ALA A 42 -20.10 2.62 4.24
C ALA A 42 -20.57 3.33 2.95
N GLY A 43 -19.66 3.61 2.02
CA GLY A 43 -19.96 4.16 0.70
C GLY A 43 -20.70 3.20 -0.25
N ARG A 44 -20.80 1.91 0.12
CA ARG A 44 -21.43 0.83 -0.68
C ARG A 44 -20.92 0.78 -2.13
N PRO A 45 -19.60 0.65 -2.35
CA PRO A 45 -18.98 0.78 -3.67
C PRO A 45 -19.45 -0.25 -4.70
N PHE A 46 -20.04 -1.37 -4.25
CA PHE A 46 -20.52 -2.45 -5.11
C PHE A 46 -22.04 -2.49 -5.26
N ALA A 47 -22.77 -1.44 -4.85
CA ALA A 47 -24.23 -1.40 -5.00
C ALA A 47 -24.67 -1.19 -6.47
N ASP A 48 -23.90 -0.43 -7.23
CA ASP A 48 -24.11 -0.19 -8.66
C ASP A 48 -22.78 0.27 -9.32
N ARG A 49 -22.80 0.42 -10.66
CA ARG A 49 -21.61 0.83 -11.43
C ARG A 49 -21.24 2.30 -11.24
N GLU A 50 -22.17 3.16 -10.82
CA GLU A 50 -21.87 4.57 -10.55
C GLU A 50 -21.01 4.69 -9.27
N ARG A 51 -21.43 4.01 -8.21
CA ARG A 51 -20.69 3.91 -6.94
C ARG A 51 -19.38 3.18 -7.11
N TYR A 52 -19.33 2.17 -7.96
CA TYR A 52 -18.06 1.52 -8.30
C TYR A 52 -17.13 2.49 -9.05
N GLY A 53 -17.65 3.32 -9.95
CA GLY A 53 -16.88 4.39 -10.59
C GLY A 53 -16.28 5.38 -9.59
N ARG A 54 -17.01 5.73 -8.51
CA ARG A 54 -16.47 6.55 -7.40
C ARG A 54 -15.35 5.83 -6.65
N PHE A 55 -15.49 4.52 -6.42
CA PHE A 55 -14.41 3.71 -5.87
C PHE A 55 -13.18 3.69 -6.78
N LEU A 56 -13.34 3.56 -8.10
CA LEU A 56 -12.22 3.66 -9.04
C LEU A 56 -11.54 5.03 -9.00
N ALA A 57 -12.30 6.11 -8.83
CA ALA A 57 -11.73 7.46 -8.70
C ALA A 57 -10.85 7.60 -7.44
N VAL A 58 -11.30 7.07 -6.29
CA VAL A 58 -10.46 6.98 -5.07
C VAL A 58 -9.18 6.20 -5.34
N GLN A 59 -9.28 5.04 -6.00
CA GLN A 59 -8.12 4.23 -6.35
C GLN A 59 -7.18 4.98 -7.30
N ALA A 60 -7.71 5.79 -8.22
CA ALA A 60 -6.92 6.52 -9.22
C ALA A 60 -6.10 7.63 -8.57
N ASP A 61 -6.68 8.31 -7.59
CA ASP A 61 -5.96 9.29 -6.79
C ASP A 61 -4.79 8.64 -6.03
N VAL A 62 -5.06 7.53 -5.33
CA VAL A 62 -4.04 6.85 -4.50
C VAL A 62 -2.93 6.22 -5.34
N LEU A 63 -3.29 5.47 -6.39
CA LEU A 63 -2.31 4.82 -7.27
C LEU A 63 -1.57 5.86 -8.13
N GLY A 64 -2.28 6.84 -8.69
CA GLY A 64 -1.68 7.92 -9.48
C GLY A 64 -0.66 8.72 -8.69
N ARG A 65 -0.95 8.96 -7.40
CA ARG A 65 -0.01 9.62 -6.50
C ARG A 65 1.26 8.81 -6.26
N ALA A 66 1.14 7.48 -6.08
CA ALA A 66 2.26 6.61 -5.76
C ALA A 66 3.04 6.12 -6.98
N SER A 67 2.46 6.14 -8.18
CA SER A 67 3.01 5.59 -9.43
C SER A 67 4.48 5.98 -9.70
N PRO A 68 4.91 7.26 -9.53
CA PRO A 68 6.31 7.62 -9.75
C PRO A 68 7.32 6.82 -8.90
N LEU A 69 6.92 6.34 -7.71
CA LEU A 69 7.78 5.53 -6.86
C LEU A 69 8.06 4.15 -7.46
N TYR A 70 7.14 3.59 -8.23
CA TYR A 70 7.31 2.27 -8.85
C TYR A 70 8.38 2.27 -9.96
N HIS A 71 8.68 3.44 -10.52
CA HIS A 71 9.62 3.62 -11.63
C HIS A 71 10.99 4.17 -11.19
N ARG A 72 11.21 4.31 -9.88
CA ARG A 72 12.49 4.77 -9.34
C ARG A 72 13.54 3.66 -9.36
N ALA A 73 14.69 3.95 -9.96
CA ALA A 73 15.78 2.98 -10.10
C ALA A 73 16.34 2.53 -8.75
N ASP A 74 16.51 3.44 -7.78
CA ASP A 74 17.00 3.13 -6.44
C ASP A 74 16.05 2.20 -5.67
N LEU A 75 14.74 2.43 -5.77
CA LEU A 75 13.73 1.53 -5.19
C LEU A 75 13.66 0.20 -5.92
N GLY A 76 13.82 0.18 -7.25
CA GLY A 76 13.86 -1.06 -8.04
C GLY A 76 15.05 -1.98 -7.71
N LEU A 77 16.19 -1.41 -7.30
CA LEU A 77 17.34 -2.18 -6.80
C LEU A 77 17.07 -2.85 -5.44
N LEU A 78 16.26 -2.20 -4.59
CA LEU A 78 15.92 -2.69 -3.25
C LEU A 78 14.70 -3.62 -3.24
N LEU A 79 13.76 -3.41 -4.18
CA LEU A 79 12.48 -4.10 -4.25
C LEU A 79 12.37 -4.79 -5.63
N PRO A 80 12.84 -6.05 -5.77
CA PRO A 80 12.87 -6.73 -7.06
C PRO A 80 11.49 -6.79 -7.72
N GLY A 81 11.45 -6.42 -9.01
CA GLY A 81 10.22 -6.40 -9.80
C GLY A 81 9.26 -5.25 -9.46
N LEU A 82 9.73 -4.20 -8.79
CA LEU A 82 8.88 -3.08 -8.35
C LEU A 82 8.04 -2.48 -9.49
N ALA A 83 8.65 -2.14 -10.63
CA ALA A 83 7.94 -1.51 -11.74
C ALA A 83 6.73 -2.34 -12.23
N GLY A 84 6.83 -3.67 -12.21
CA GLY A 84 5.72 -4.56 -12.60
C GLY A 84 4.59 -4.66 -11.60
N ARG A 85 4.69 -3.99 -10.44
CA ARG A 85 3.66 -3.91 -9.40
C ARG A 85 2.80 -2.65 -9.53
N ASP A 86 3.17 -1.69 -10.37
CA ASP A 86 2.30 -0.54 -10.63
C ASP A 86 1.01 -1.01 -11.31
N ARG A 87 -0.11 -0.52 -10.79
CA ARG A 87 -1.47 -0.89 -11.24
C ARG A 87 -2.22 0.28 -11.85
N LEU A 88 -1.59 1.45 -12.01
CA LEU A 88 -2.24 2.63 -12.53
C LEU A 88 -2.82 2.40 -13.94
N ASP A 89 -2.03 1.84 -14.85
CA ASP A 89 -2.49 1.56 -16.22
C ASP A 89 -3.70 0.61 -16.27
N LEU A 90 -3.70 -0.41 -15.40
CA LEU A 90 -4.83 -1.34 -15.29
C LEU A 90 -6.09 -0.63 -14.80
N LEU A 91 -5.93 0.31 -13.87
CA LEU A 91 -7.04 1.11 -13.35
C LEU A 91 -7.56 2.12 -14.37
N GLU A 92 -6.69 2.73 -15.17
CA GLU A 92 -7.09 3.63 -16.26
C GLU A 92 -7.93 2.88 -17.31
N HIS A 93 -7.56 1.64 -17.66
CA HIS A 93 -8.41 0.78 -18.49
C HIS A 93 -9.75 0.44 -17.83
N ASP A 94 -9.78 0.23 -16.52
CA ASP A 94 -11.03 -0.03 -15.79
C ASP A 94 -11.96 1.19 -15.79
N LEU A 95 -11.40 2.40 -15.65
CA LEU A 95 -12.17 3.64 -15.79
C LEU A 95 -12.73 3.79 -17.20
N ALA A 96 -11.91 3.52 -18.23
CA ALA A 96 -12.31 3.61 -19.63
C ALA A 96 -13.48 2.67 -19.97
N ASP A 97 -13.48 1.44 -19.46
CA ASP A 97 -14.59 0.49 -19.61
C ASP A 97 -15.91 1.01 -19.01
N LEU A 98 -15.83 1.87 -18.00
CA LEU A 98 -16.96 2.53 -17.36
C LEU A 98 -17.30 3.88 -18.00
N GLY A 99 -16.64 4.25 -19.10
CA GLY A 99 -16.83 5.53 -19.78
C GLY A 99 -16.32 6.72 -18.97
N ARG A 100 -15.31 6.49 -18.12
CA ARG A 100 -14.70 7.49 -17.24
C ARG A 100 -13.22 7.66 -17.58
N VAL A 101 -12.69 8.81 -17.21
CA VAL A 101 -11.25 9.09 -17.20
C VAL A 101 -10.86 9.50 -15.78
N ARG A 102 -9.59 9.31 -15.40
CA ARG A 102 -9.14 9.81 -14.10
C ARG A 102 -8.97 11.32 -14.15
N ASP A 103 -9.17 11.95 -13.00
CA ASP A 103 -8.64 13.28 -12.76
C ASP A 103 -7.12 13.21 -12.55
N GLU A 104 -6.43 14.32 -12.82
CA GLU A 104 -4.99 14.40 -12.61
C GLU A 104 -4.69 14.48 -11.11
N ALA A 105 -4.15 13.40 -10.54
CA ALA A 105 -3.68 13.37 -9.17
C ALA A 105 -2.34 14.10 -9.06
N VAL A 106 -2.11 14.85 -7.96
CA VAL A 106 -0.79 15.44 -7.68
C VAL A 106 0.17 14.33 -7.26
N PRO A 107 1.17 13.97 -8.10
CA PRO A 107 2.07 12.86 -7.82
C PRO A 107 2.96 13.12 -6.61
N LEU A 108 3.42 12.04 -5.97
CA LEU A 108 4.56 12.14 -5.06
C LEU A 108 5.79 12.56 -5.85
N LYS A 109 6.66 13.36 -5.21
CA LYS A 109 7.91 13.73 -5.83
C LYS A 109 8.80 12.50 -6.00
N ALA A 110 9.38 12.36 -7.18
CA ALA A 110 10.28 11.25 -7.49
C ALA A 110 11.54 11.26 -6.60
N ASP A 111 11.92 12.39 -6.02
CA ASP A 111 13.07 12.54 -5.10
C ASP A 111 12.71 12.35 -3.62
N MET A 112 11.51 11.86 -3.31
CA MET A 112 11.09 11.58 -1.93
C MET A 112 12.15 10.72 -1.20
N PRO A 113 12.53 11.05 0.06
CA PRO A 113 13.53 10.25 0.74
C PRO A 113 13.09 8.79 0.92
N LEU A 114 14.06 7.88 0.92
CA LEU A 114 13.83 6.43 0.88
C LEU A 114 12.81 5.93 1.92
N PRO A 115 12.91 6.28 3.23
CA PRO A 115 11.99 5.73 4.21
C PRO A 115 10.53 6.11 3.94
N GLU A 116 10.28 7.35 3.54
CA GLU A 116 8.96 7.84 3.22
C GLU A 116 8.38 7.12 1.99
N ALA A 117 9.20 6.89 0.96
CA ALA A 117 8.80 6.14 -0.22
C ALA A 117 8.41 4.69 0.13
N LEU A 118 9.18 4.02 0.98
CA LEU A 118 8.86 2.67 1.48
C LEU A 118 7.55 2.64 2.25
N GLY A 119 7.26 3.66 3.05
CA GLY A 119 5.98 3.81 3.75
C GLY A 119 4.78 3.91 2.81
N TRP A 120 4.90 4.69 1.73
CA TRP A 120 3.85 4.79 0.70
C TRP A 120 3.67 3.47 -0.05
N LEU A 121 4.76 2.86 -0.50
CA LEU A 121 4.73 1.58 -1.20
C LEU A 121 4.13 0.47 -0.35
N TYR A 122 4.41 0.43 0.96
CA TYR A 122 3.79 -0.54 1.86
C TYR A 122 2.26 -0.46 1.86
N VAL A 123 1.71 0.76 1.88
CA VAL A 123 0.25 0.96 1.87
C VAL A 123 -0.35 0.59 0.52
N THR A 124 0.26 1.03 -0.59
CA THR A 124 -0.27 0.75 -1.93
C THR A 124 -0.17 -0.72 -2.29
N GLU A 125 0.93 -1.40 -1.96
CA GLU A 125 1.09 -2.84 -2.14
C GLU A 125 0.17 -3.63 -1.20
N GLY A 126 0.02 -3.20 0.05
CA GLY A 126 -0.84 -3.86 1.03
C GLY A 126 -2.31 -3.88 0.63
N SER A 127 -2.77 -2.87 -0.12
CA SER A 127 -4.14 -2.81 -0.66
C SER A 127 -4.50 -3.98 -1.59
N THR A 128 -3.51 -4.70 -2.14
CA THR A 128 -3.74 -5.85 -3.04
C THR A 128 -4.24 -7.11 -2.31
N LEU A 129 -4.04 -7.20 -0.99
CA LEU A 129 -4.39 -8.37 -0.19
C LEU A 129 -5.91 -8.59 -0.11
N GLY A 130 -6.67 -7.51 0.08
CA GLY A 130 -8.13 -7.53 0.14
C GLY A 130 -8.81 -7.60 -1.24
N ALA A 131 -8.07 -7.36 -2.33
CA ALA A 131 -8.64 -7.18 -3.66
C ALA A 131 -9.34 -8.44 -4.23
N ALA A 132 -9.06 -9.65 -3.71
CA ALA A 132 -9.84 -10.84 -4.07
C ALA A 132 -11.31 -10.75 -3.64
N VAL A 133 -11.56 -10.20 -2.44
CA VAL A 133 -12.91 -9.99 -1.92
C VAL A 133 -13.62 -8.91 -2.73
N LEU A 134 -12.92 -7.81 -3.02
CA LEU A 134 -13.43 -6.71 -3.84
C LEU A 134 -13.78 -7.17 -5.26
N LEU A 135 -12.93 -7.99 -5.87
CA LEU A 135 -13.17 -8.56 -7.19
C LEU A 135 -14.39 -9.47 -7.22
N LYS A 136 -14.58 -10.29 -6.17
CA LYS A 136 -15.80 -11.09 -6.01
C LYS A 136 -17.05 -10.20 -5.91
N ALA A 137 -16.99 -9.08 -5.19
CA ALA A 137 -18.09 -8.14 -5.11
C ALA A 137 -18.35 -7.43 -6.44
N ALA A 138 -17.30 -7.02 -7.16
CA ALA A 138 -17.40 -6.39 -8.48
C ALA A 138 -18.08 -7.29 -9.54
N ARG A 139 -17.93 -8.62 -9.43
CA ARG A 139 -18.62 -9.57 -10.33
C ARG A 139 -20.13 -9.49 -10.28
N VAL A 140 -20.73 -9.06 -9.16
CA VAL A 140 -22.19 -8.80 -9.07
C VAL A 140 -22.61 -7.69 -10.04
N LEU A 141 -21.71 -6.76 -10.36
CA LEU A 141 -21.90 -5.68 -11.31
C LEU A 141 -21.49 -6.05 -12.75
N LYS A 142 -21.27 -7.36 -13.01
CA LYS A 142 -20.73 -7.89 -14.28
C LYS A 142 -19.39 -7.26 -14.65
N LEU A 143 -18.52 -7.04 -13.66
CA LEU A 143 -17.14 -6.60 -13.83
C LEU A 143 -16.19 -7.77 -13.55
N SER A 144 -15.02 -7.75 -14.17
CA SER A 144 -14.04 -8.84 -14.08
C SER A 144 -12.63 -8.34 -14.38
N GLU A 145 -11.69 -9.25 -14.25
CA GLU A 145 -10.27 -9.05 -14.55
C GLU A 145 -9.99 -8.69 -16.02
N ILE A 146 -11.00 -8.73 -16.90
CA ILE A 146 -10.90 -8.32 -18.31
C ILE A 146 -11.85 -7.17 -18.67
N PHE A 147 -12.69 -6.72 -17.72
CA PHE A 147 -13.63 -5.62 -17.93
C PHE A 147 -13.95 -4.90 -16.60
N GLY A 148 -13.46 -3.67 -16.46
CA GLY A 148 -13.74 -2.77 -15.34
C GLY A 148 -13.17 -3.17 -13.98
N ALA A 149 -12.44 -4.28 -13.84
CA ALA A 149 -11.80 -4.69 -12.58
C ALA A 149 -10.41 -5.35 -12.75
N ARG A 150 -9.67 -4.99 -13.81
CA ARG A 150 -8.28 -5.42 -14.06
C ARG A 150 -7.35 -5.08 -12.91
N HIS A 151 -7.47 -3.89 -12.31
CA HIS A 151 -6.60 -3.45 -11.21
C HIS A 151 -6.77 -4.29 -9.92
N LEU A 152 -7.88 -5.02 -9.82
CA LEU A 152 -8.14 -5.95 -8.73
C LEU A 152 -7.58 -7.34 -9.01
N ALA A 153 -7.12 -7.66 -10.22
CA ALA A 153 -6.54 -8.97 -10.55
C ALA A 153 -5.35 -9.29 -9.63
N GLY A 154 -5.18 -10.58 -9.34
CA GLY A 154 -4.03 -11.06 -8.60
C GLY A 154 -2.86 -11.36 -9.55
N PRO A 155 -1.61 -11.26 -9.09
CA PRO A 155 -0.48 -11.67 -9.91
C PRO A 155 -0.48 -13.20 -10.12
N PRO A 156 0.13 -13.73 -11.20
CA PRO A 156 0.10 -15.16 -11.53
C PRO A 156 0.59 -16.09 -10.42
N GLN A 157 1.61 -15.67 -9.67
CA GLN A 157 2.17 -16.39 -8.53
C GLN A 157 1.28 -16.38 -7.27
N GLY A 158 0.17 -15.64 -7.30
CA GLY A 158 -0.76 -15.48 -6.19
C GLY A 158 -0.41 -14.33 -5.24
N ARG A 159 -1.45 -13.73 -4.65
CA ARG A 159 -1.34 -12.53 -3.79
C ARG A 159 -0.47 -12.75 -2.55
N GLY A 160 -0.65 -13.89 -1.89
CA GLY A 160 0.10 -14.21 -0.67
C GLY A 160 1.60 -14.33 -0.94
N ALA A 161 1.98 -15.00 -2.02
CA ALA A 161 3.38 -15.12 -2.43
C ALA A 161 3.97 -13.77 -2.85
N ALA A 162 3.23 -12.98 -3.65
CA ALA A 162 3.67 -11.65 -4.09
C ALA A 162 3.84 -10.66 -2.93
N TRP A 163 2.95 -10.69 -1.94
CA TRP A 163 3.04 -9.89 -0.72
C TRP A 163 4.20 -10.34 0.16
N LYS A 164 4.35 -11.65 0.37
CA LYS A 164 5.48 -12.20 1.14
C LYS A 164 6.81 -11.77 0.55
N ALA A 165 6.98 -11.89 -0.77
CA ALA A 165 8.21 -11.46 -1.46
C ALA A 165 8.47 -9.95 -1.31
N PHE A 166 7.41 -9.12 -1.34
CA PHE A 166 7.53 -7.68 -1.10
C PHE A 166 7.97 -7.39 0.34
N VAL A 167 7.34 -8.03 1.33
CA VAL A 167 7.68 -7.86 2.75
C VAL A 167 9.11 -8.32 3.04
N GLU A 168 9.55 -9.44 2.47
CA GLU A 168 10.93 -9.93 2.62
C GLU A 168 11.95 -8.91 2.08
N ALA A 169 11.68 -8.33 0.90
CA ALA A 169 12.53 -7.28 0.35
C ALA A 169 12.51 -6.00 1.21
N LEU A 170 11.33 -5.58 1.65
CA LEU A 170 11.14 -4.41 2.52
C LEU A 170 11.88 -4.54 3.85
N ASP A 171 11.77 -5.70 4.50
CA ASP A 171 12.42 -5.99 5.78
C ASP A 171 13.95 -6.13 5.65
N SER A 172 14.46 -6.33 4.44
CA SER A 172 15.91 -6.39 4.16
C SER A 172 16.57 -5.02 3.99
N VAL A 173 15.79 -3.95 3.84
CA VAL A 173 16.34 -2.59 3.69
C VAL A 173 16.89 -2.10 5.03
N PRO A 174 18.19 -1.78 5.14
CA PRO A 174 18.77 -1.31 6.38
C PRO A 174 18.33 0.13 6.66
N LEU A 175 17.51 0.30 7.70
CA LEU A 175 17.07 1.61 8.19
C LEU A 175 17.45 1.78 9.66
N SER A 176 17.83 3.00 10.04
CA SER A 176 17.91 3.40 11.45
C SER A 176 16.52 3.51 12.07
N ALA A 177 16.43 3.48 13.40
CA ALA A 177 15.14 3.63 14.10
C ALA A 177 14.42 4.95 13.75
N ALA A 178 15.17 6.03 13.52
CA ALA A 178 14.61 7.31 13.07
C ALA A 178 14.00 7.21 11.66
N GLU A 179 14.64 6.45 10.77
CA GLU A 179 14.14 6.21 9.41
C GLU A 179 12.91 5.30 9.40
N GLU A 180 12.90 4.24 10.20
CA GLU A 180 11.69 3.42 10.39
C GLU A 180 10.50 4.28 10.84
N GLN A 181 10.72 5.21 11.77
CA GLN A 181 9.67 6.13 12.22
C GLN A 181 9.20 7.06 11.10
N ARG A 182 10.10 7.51 10.21
CA ARG A 182 9.72 8.30 9.02
C ARG A 182 8.91 7.47 8.02
N ALA A 183 9.24 6.20 7.83
CA ALA A 183 8.46 5.28 7.01
C ALA A 183 7.04 5.07 7.57
N ILE A 184 6.91 4.87 8.88
CA ILE A 184 5.61 4.75 9.55
C ILE A 184 4.80 6.03 9.41
N ALA A 185 5.41 7.19 9.64
CA ALA A 185 4.75 8.48 9.46
C ALA A 185 4.28 8.69 8.01
N ALA A 186 5.05 8.25 7.02
CA ALA A 186 4.64 8.31 5.61
C ALA A 186 3.49 7.37 5.28
N ALA A 187 3.51 6.15 5.81
CA ALA A 187 2.40 5.21 5.67
C ALA A 187 1.10 5.75 6.29
N LEU A 188 1.19 6.42 7.44
CA LEU A 188 0.05 7.13 8.04
C LEU A 188 -0.46 8.27 7.13
N ARG A 189 0.43 9.04 6.48
CA ARG A 189 0.03 10.04 5.48
C ARG A 189 -0.65 9.41 4.26
N ALA A 190 -0.21 8.22 3.83
CA ALA A 190 -0.84 7.50 2.74
C ALA A 190 -2.28 7.08 3.10
N PHE A 191 -2.50 6.54 4.30
CA PHE A 191 -3.86 6.24 4.78
C PHE A 191 -4.72 7.50 4.95
N ALA A 192 -4.16 8.59 5.49
CA ALA A 192 -4.88 9.85 5.62
C ALA A 192 -5.30 10.42 4.27
N TYR A 193 -4.40 10.37 3.27
CA TYR A 193 -4.71 10.77 1.90
C TYR A 193 -5.81 9.90 1.29
N ALA A 194 -5.70 8.57 1.40
CA ALA A 194 -6.74 7.67 0.91
C ALA A 194 -8.10 7.97 1.56
N HIS A 195 -8.13 8.24 2.86
CA HIS A 195 -9.35 8.62 3.56
C HIS A 195 -9.93 9.93 3.05
N GLU A 196 -9.10 10.96 2.84
CA GLU A 196 -9.53 12.23 2.25
C GLU A 196 -10.14 12.03 0.85
N ARG A 197 -9.56 11.14 0.03
CA ARG A 197 -10.12 10.79 -1.28
C ARG A 197 -11.46 10.09 -1.16
N VAL A 198 -11.63 9.21 -0.18
CA VAL A 198 -12.93 8.57 0.06
C VAL A 198 -13.99 9.62 0.43
N GLU A 199 -13.67 10.59 1.28
CA GLU A 199 -14.59 11.70 1.60
C GLU A 199 -14.92 12.59 0.40
N ALA A 200 -13.98 12.76 -0.53
CA ALA A 200 -14.21 13.55 -1.74
C ALA A 200 -15.15 12.86 -2.75
N HIS A 201 -15.14 11.52 -2.81
CA HIS A 201 -15.86 10.76 -3.83
C HIS A 201 -17.17 10.10 -3.33
N PHE A 202 -17.34 9.90 -2.02
CA PHE A 202 -18.50 9.25 -1.38
C PHE A 202 -19.24 10.15 -0.41
#